data_AF-A0A415ME66-F1
#
_entry.id   AF-A0A415ME66-F1
#
_cell.length_a   1.000
_cell.length_b   1.000
_cell.length_c   1.000
_cell.angle_alpha   90.00
_cell.angle_beta   90.00
_cell.angle_gamma   90.00
#
_symmetry.space_group_name_H-M   'P 1'
#
loop_
_entity.id
_entity.type
_entity.pdbx_description
1 polymer ?
#
loop_
_entity_poly.entity_id
_entity_poly.type
_entity_poly.pdbx_seq_one_letter_code
_entity_poly.pdbx_strand_id
1 'polypeptide(L)'
;MEIKRYITFRNKKNNFPILKEKEKIQWNSDFSTYDKIIDFLNKTFEMEYLEEEYVYIISFNCQMIPQGVFELSHGTADTSIIKMRELAIFLLLSGANKFIVAHNHPNGSKDASVNDINITRKIQEMANFIEVDFLQHFTIGNDGYDTCIDNGEDDDIFKKNGEEDEDYMPFN
;
A
#
# COMPACT_ATOMS: atom_id res chain seq x y z
N MET A 1 0.54 22.43 -2.60
CA MET A 1 -0.70 21.84 -2.07
C MET A 1 -0.47 21.34 -0.65
N GLU A 2 -1.53 21.30 0.15
CA GLU A 2 -1.47 20.76 1.52
C GLU A 2 -1.93 19.29 1.48
N ILE A 3 -1.09 18.39 1.99
CA ILE A 3 -1.37 16.96 2.08
C ILE A 3 -1.48 16.59 3.56
N LYS A 4 -2.53 15.85 3.90
CA LYS A 4 -2.77 15.42 5.28
C LYS A 4 -2.19 14.03 5.47
N ARG A 5 -1.36 13.85 6.50
CA ARG A 5 -1.02 12.51 6.99
C ARG A 5 -1.99 12.14 8.09
N TYR A 6 -2.60 10.97 7.97
CA TYR A 6 -3.59 10.49 8.92
C TYR A 6 -3.03 9.42 9.85
N ILE A 7 -3.75 9.24 10.95
CA ILE A 7 -3.64 8.10 11.84
C ILE A 7 -5.05 7.65 12.22
N THR A 8 -5.26 6.35 12.30
CA THR A 8 -6.54 5.77 12.73
C THR A 8 -6.65 5.82 14.25
N PHE A 9 -7.74 6.39 14.75
CA PHE A 9 -8.05 6.47 16.18
C PHE A 9 -9.38 5.83 16.48
N ARG A 10 -9.55 5.33 17.70
CA ARG A 10 -10.86 4.98 18.23
C ARG A 10 -11.56 6.26 18.70
N ASN A 11 -12.76 6.51 18.19
CA ASN A 11 -13.61 7.58 18.69
C ASN A 11 -14.05 7.28 20.13
N LYS A 12 -13.77 8.20 21.05
CA LYS A 12 -14.04 8.04 22.49
C LYS A 12 -15.54 7.96 22.83
N LYS A 13 -16.43 8.46 21.97
CA LYS A 13 -17.87 8.55 22.24
C LYS A 13 -18.64 7.30 21.78
N ASN A 14 -18.27 6.73 20.64
CA ASN A 14 -19.03 5.65 20.00
C ASN A 14 -18.17 4.43 19.62
N ASN A 15 -16.88 4.43 19.95
CA ASN A 15 -15.91 3.37 19.67
C ASN A 15 -15.68 3.05 18.18
N PHE A 16 -16.23 3.81 17.24
CA PHE A 16 -15.95 3.64 15.81
C PHE A 16 -14.56 4.15 15.42
N PRO A 17 -13.92 3.57 14.39
CA PRO A 17 -12.67 4.10 13.86
C PRO A 17 -12.90 5.47 13.21
N ILE A 18 -11.94 6.38 13.40
CA ILE A 18 -11.91 7.70 12.77
C ILE A 18 -10.51 7.99 12.25
N LEU A 19 -10.41 8.76 11.16
CA LEU A 19 -9.15 9.36 10.74
C LEU A 19 -8.94 10.66 11.51
N LYS A 20 -7.76 10.78 12.12
CA LYS A 20 -7.28 12.01 12.74
C LYS A 20 -6.07 12.49 11.97
N GLU A 21 -6.04 13.79 11.67
CA GLU A 21 -4.86 14.42 11.09
C GLU A 21 -3.69 14.32 12.09
N LYS A 22 -2.62 13.63 11.68
CA LYS A 22 -1.35 13.55 12.42
C LYS A 22 -0.53 14.81 12.16
N GLU A 23 -0.42 15.18 10.89
CA GLU A 23 0.33 16.35 10.44
C GLU A 23 -0.14 16.82 9.06
N LYS A 24 0.28 18.03 8.71
CA LYS A 24 0.04 18.66 7.41
C LYS A 24 1.38 18.86 6.72
N ILE A 25 1.51 18.31 5.52
CA ILE A 25 2.71 18.37 4.70
C ILE A 25 2.48 19.38 3.57
N GLN A 26 3.37 20.35 3.46
CA GLN A 26 3.36 21.30 2.35
C GLN A 26 4.17 20.73 1.19
N TRP A 27 3.50 20.49 0.06
CA TRP A 27 4.13 19.91 -1.13
C TRP A 27 4.01 20.83 -2.34
N ASN A 28 5.11 21.09 -3.04
CA ASN A 28 5.14 22.11 -4.10
C ASN A 28 4.93 21.56 -5.52
N SER A 29 4.77 20.24 -5.68
CA SER A 29 4.52 19.59 -6.98
C SER A 29 3.12 18.97 -7.02
N ASP A 30 2.74 18.44 -8.18
CA ASP A 30 1.53 17.63 -8.40
C ASP A 30 1.84 16.12 -8.31
N PHE A 31 0.80 15.28 -8.48
CA PHE A 31 0.90 13.81 -8.55
C PHE A 31 0.59 13.31 -9.97
N SER A 32 1.01 14.04 -11.01
CA SER A 32 0.68 13.71 -12.41
C SER A 32 1.44 12.51 -12.97
N THR A 33 2.58 12.14 -12.36
CA THR A 33 3.44 11.02 -12.77
C THR A 33 3.92 10.25 -11.56
N TYR A 34 4.25 8.97 -11.73
CA TYR A 34 4.78 8.12 -10.66
C TYR A 34 6.09 8.66 -10.07
N ASP A 35 7.00 9.18 -10.90
CA ASP A 35 8.24 9.83 -10.43
C ASP A 35 7.96 10.95 -9.41
N LYS A 36 6.92 11.76 -9.63
CA LYS A 36 6.55 12.84 -8.69
C LYS A 36 5.97 12.30 -7.38
N ILE A 37 5.28 11.16 -7.44
CA ILE A 37 4.75 10.49 -6.24
C ILE A 37 5.90 9.92 -5.41
N ILE A 38 6.87 9.27 -6.06
CA ILE A 38 8.05 8.72 -5.40
C ILE A 38 8.94 9.84 -4.86
N ASP A 39 9.12 10.93 -5.62
CA ASP A 39 9.83 12.13 -5.14
C ASP A 39 9.17 12.72 -3.88
N PHE A 40 7.84 12.74 -3.84
CA PHE A 40 7.10 13.11 -2.63
C PHE A 40 7.38 12.17 -1.46
N LEU A 41 7.31 10.85 -1.68
CA LEU A 41 7.55 9.85 -0.64
C LEU A 41 8.98 9.93 -0.09
N ASN A 42 9.99 10.03 -0.96
CA ASN A 42 11.39 10.13 -0.55
C ASN A 42 11.70 11.46 0.14
N LYS A 43 11.27 12.60 -0.39
CA LYS A 43 11.55 13.90 0.24
C LYS A 43 10.82 14.13 1.55
N THR A 44 9.69 13.43 1.77
CA THR A 44 8.87 13.61 2.97
C THR A 44 9.20 12.60 4.05
N PHE A 45 9.48 11.35 3.67
CA PHE A 45 9.63 10.23 4.60
C PHE A 45 10.98 9.53 4.52
N GLU A 46 11.87 9.95 3.63
CA GLU A 46 13.23 9.40 3.46
C GLU A 46 13.23 7.88 3.23
N MET A 47 12.21 7.36 2.52
CA MET A 47 11.95 5.92 2.38
C MET A 47 13.16 5.11 1.88
N GLU A 48 14.00 5.70 1.03
CA GLU A 48 15.23 5.08 0.51
C GLU A 48 16.30 4.80 1.60
N TYR A 49 16.24 5.48 2.75
CA TYR A 49 17.26 5.39 3.81
C TYR A 49 16.74 4.78 5.11
N LEU A 50 15.50 4.29 5.15
CA LEU A 50 14.92 3.72 6.37
C LEU A 50 15.49 2.33 6.65
N GLU A 51 15.93 2.11 7.89
CA GLU A 51 16.48 0.84 8.38
C GLU A 51 15.39 -0.20 8.69
N GLU A 52 14.13 0.22 8.73
CA GLU A 52 12.95 -0.64 8.85
C GLU A 52 12.13 -0.55 7.56
N GLU A 53 11.33 -1.58 7.30
CA GLU A 53 10.40 -1.56 6.18
C GLU A 53 9.15 -0.77 6.59
N TYR A 54 8.83 0.27 5.83
CA TYR A 54 7.64 1.10 6.01
C TYR A 54 6.71 0.93 4.81
N VAL A 55 5.41 0.84 5.08
CA VAL A 55 4.38 0.87 4.04
C VAL A 55 3.56 2.15 4.14
N TYR A 56 3.56 2.92 3.06
CA TYR A 56 2.75 4.12 2.90
C TYR A 56 1.67 3.90 1.86
N ILE A 57 0.50 4.47 2.15
CA ILE A 57 -0.67 4.50 1.28
C ILE A 57 -0.97 5.95 0.98
N ILE A 58 -1.19 6.27 -0.30
CA ILE A 58 -1.70 7.58 -0.72
C ILE A 58 -3.07 7.35 -1.35
N SER A 59 -4.10 7.99 -0.78
CA SER A 59 -5.44 7.97 -1.36
C SER A 59 -5.70 9.23 -2.19
N PHE A 60 -6.49 9.06 -3.25
CA PHE A 60 -6.86 10.12 -4.18
C PHE A 60 -8.37 10.10 -4.43
N ASN A 61 -8.91 11.26 -4.82
CA ASN A 61 -10.25 11.31 -5.41
C ASN A 61 -10.21 10.94 -6.90
N CYS A 62 -11.38 10.94 -7.55
CA CYS A 62 -11.50 10.60 -8.97
C CYS A 62 -10.64 11.47 -9.91
N GLN A 63 -10.29 12.70 -9.50
CA GLN A 63 -9.50 13.69 -10.23
C GLN A 63 -7.99 13.62 -9.92
N MET A 64 -7.49 12.55 -9.27
CA MET A 64 -6.09 12.41 -8.85
C MET A 64 -5.62 13.47 -7.84
N ILE A 65 -6.54 14.06 -7.06
CA ILE A 65 -6.19 14.97 -5.96
C ILE A 65 -5.99 14.14 -4.69
N PRO A 66 -4.83 14.22 -4.02
CA PRO A 66 -4.54 13.44 -2.83
C PRO A 66 -5.50 13.83 -1.69
N GLN A 67 -6.15 12.83 -1.09
CA GLN A 67 -7.02 12.99 0.08
C GLN A 67 -6.23 12.82 1.38
N GLY A 68 -5.17 12.01 1.35
CA GLY A 68 -4.14 11.98 2.37
C GLY A 68 -3.20 10.79 2.26
N VAL A 69 -2.26 10.76 3.19
CA VAL A 69 -1.24 9.73 3.33
C VAL A 69 -1.44 8.98 4.63
N PHE A 70 -1.24 7.67 4.60
CA PHE A 70 -1.33 6.82 5.77
C PHE A 70 -0.13 5.88 5.83
N GLU A 71 0.57 5.90 6.95
CA GLU A 71 1.54 4.87 7.28
C GLU A 71 0.75 3.66 7.77
N LEU A 72 0.66 2.63 6.93
CA LEU A 72 -0.10 1.44 7.24
C LEU A 72 0.61 0.59 8.30
N SER A 73 1.93 0.54 8.23
CA SER A 73 2.76 -0.31 9.07
C SER A 73 4.23 0.01 8.89
N HIS A 74 5.03 -0.38 9.88
CA HIS A 74 6.48 -0.44 9.80
C HIS A 74 7.02 -1.58 10.66
N GLY A 75 8.21 -2.10 10.34
CA GLY A 75 8.92 -3.06 11.17
C GLY A 75 9.96 -3.90 10.41
N THR A 76 10.43 -4.97 11.05
CA THR A 76 11.39 -5.91 10.47
C THR A 76 10.66 -6.99 9.65
N ALA A 77 11.26 -7.35 8.50
CA ALA A 77 10.78 -8.12 7.34
C ALA A 77 9.95 -9.42 7.52
N ASP A 78 9.57 -9.84 8.73
CA ASP A 78 9.17 -11.24 9.01
C ASP A 78 7.67 -11.52 9.14
N THR A 79 6.74 -10.57 8.98
CA THR A 79 5.31 -10.93 8.86
C THR A 79 4.50 -9.87 8.12
N SER A 80 3.81 -10.28 7.04
CA SER A 80 2.68 -9.61 6.35
C SER A 80 2.47 -8.15 6.73
N ILE A 81 3.36 -7.28 6.26
CA ILE A 81 3.43 -5.89 6.68
C ILE A 81 2.14 -5.15 6.33
N ILE A 82 1.44 -5.58 5.28
CA ILE A 82 0.16 -4.99 4.85
C ILE A 82 -1.02 -5.75 5.46
N LYS A 83 -1.77 -5.07 6.35
CA LYS A 83 -3.03 -5.59 6.91
C LYS A 83 -4.22 -5.06 6.13
N MET A 84 -4.87 -5.93 5.34
CA MET A 84 -6.00 -5.56 4.46
C MET A 84 -7.14 -4.83 5.18
N ARG A 85 -7.47 -5.24 6.42
CA ARG A 85 -8.50 -4.58 7.22
C ARG A 85 -8.16 -3.11 7.51
N GLU A 86 -6.90 -2.84 7.85
CA GLU A 86 -6.44 -1.49 8.19
C GLU A 86 -6.35 -0.61 6.94
N LEU A 87 -5.88 -1.19 5.83
CA LEU A 87 -5.90 -0.55 4.52
C LEU A 87 -7.33 -0.16 4.11
N ALA A 88 -8.28 -1.09 4.15
CA ALA A 88 -9.68 -0.82 3.80
C ALA A 88 -10.31 0.25 4.70
N ILE A 89 -10.06 0.23 6.02
CA ILE A 89 -10.54 1.27 6.94
C ILE A 89 -10.02 2.65 6.51
N PHE A 90 -8.73 2.76 6.18
CA PHE A 90 -8.16 4.03 5.72
C PHE A 90 -8.77 4.50 4.41
N LEU A 91 -8.88 3.62 3.41
CA LEU A 91 -9.45 3.96 2.10
C LEU A 91 -10.90 4.46 2.22
N LEU A 92 -11.74 3.72 2.95
CA LEU A 92 -13.15 4.06 3.14
C LEU A 92 -13.33 5.35 3.96
N LEU A 93 -12.58 5.52 5.05
CA LEU A 93 -12.70 6.72 5.89
C LEU A 93 -12.08 7.97 5.25
N SER A 94 -11.11 7.81 4.35
CA SER A 94 -10.51 8.94 3.60
C SER A 94 -11.34 9.36 2.38
N GLY A 95 -12.40 8.61 2.05
CA GLY A 95 -13.20 8.86 0.85
C GLY A 95 -12.41 8.59 -0.43
N ALA A 96 -11.51 7.61 -0.41
CA ALA A 96 -10.66 7.26 -1.54
C ALA A 96 -11.51 6.77 -2.73
N ASN A 97 -11.25 7.31 -3.91
CA ASN A 97 -11.68 6.70 -5.17
C ASN A 97 -10.56 5.88 -5.80
N LYS A 98 -9.31 6.29 -5.57
CA LYS A 98 -8.11 5.66 -6.11
C LYS A 98 -7.02 5.64 -5.05
N PHE A 99 -6.08 4.71 -5.13
CA PHE A 99 -4.93 4.70 -4.23
C PHE A 99 -3.69 4.05 -4.83
N ILE A 100 -2.55 4.37 -4.24
CA ILE A 100 -1.29 3.65 -4.43
C ILE A 100 -0.78 3.11 -3.09
N VAL A 101 0.06 2.08 -3.19
CA VAL A 101 0.84 1.53 -2.07
C VAL A 101 2.31 1.71 -2.39
N ALA A 102 3.13 2.03 -1.40
CA ALA A 102 4.58 2.06 -1.55
C ALA A 102 5.23 1.47 -0.29
N HIS A 103 6.26 0.65 -0.48
CA HIS A 103 7.11 0.18 0.60
C HIS A 103 8.58 0.31 0.26
N ASN A 104 9.46 0.33 1.27
CA ASN A 104 10.90 0.29 1.09
C ASN A 104 11.48 -1.04 1.57
N HIS A 105 12.57 -1.49 0.97
CA HIS A 105 13.35 -2.58 1.55
C HIS A 105 14.54 -2.03 2.34
N PRO A 106 14.77 -2.44 3.61
CA PRO A 106 15.91 -2.00 4.41
C PRO A 106 17.28 -2.29 3.79
N ASN A 107 17.34 -3.31 2.92
CA ASN A 107 18.56 -3.68 2.19
C ASN A 107 18.84 -2.76 0.99
N GLY A 108 17.96 -1.79 0.71
CA GLY A 108 18.08 -0.83 -0.39
C GLY A 108 17.69 -1.39 -1.77
N SER A 109 17.23 -2.63 -1.86
CA SER A 109 16.78 -3.24 -3.13
C SER A 109 15.40 -2.73 -3.52
N LYS A 110 15.26 -2.30 -4.78
CA LYS A 110 13.95 -1.96 -5.37
C LYS A 110 13.19 -3.16 -5.93
N ASP A 111 13.81 -4.35 -5.96
CA ASP A 111 13.22 -5.52 -6.61
C ASP A 111 12.07 -6.09 -5.77
N ALA A 112 10.91 -6.30 -6.40
CA ALA A 112 9.76 -6.90 -5.74
C ALA A 112 10.00 -8.39 -5.45
N SER A 113 9.74 -8.81 -4.22
CA SER A 113 9.78 -10.22 -3.83
C SER A 113 8.50 -10.96 -4.27
N VAL A 114 8.55 -12.29 -4.24
CA VAL A 114 7.36 -13.14 -4.46
C VAL A 114 6.26 -12.82 -3.44
N ASN A 115 6.64 -12.45 -2.21
CA ASN A 115 5.68 -12.04 -1.19
C ASN A 115 5.01 -10.70 -1.55
N ASP A 116 5.75 -9.76 -2.14
CA ASP A 116 5.23 -8.46 -2.58
C ASP A 116 4.24 -8.62 -3.73
N ILE A 117 4.50 -9.54 -4.66
CA ILE A 117 3.56 -9.87 -5.73
C ILE A 117 2.29 -10.50 -5.15
N ASN A 118 2.43 -11.47 -4.24
CA ASN A 118 1.29 -12.13 -3.60
C ASN A 118 0.42 -11.18 -2.76
N ILE A 119 1.03 -10.26 -2.02
CA ILE A 119 0.27 -9.25 -1.27
C ILE A 119 -0.40 -8.25 -2.23
N THR A 120 0.25 -7.91 -3.34
CA THR A 120 -0.34 -7.04 -4.38
C THR A 120 -1.61 -7.65 -4.97
N ARG A 121 -1.62 -8.95 -5.26
CA ARG A 121 -2.83 -9.65 -5.73
C ARG A 121 -3.97 -9.56 -4.71
N LYS A 122 -3.67 -9.77 -3.43
CA LYS A 122 -4.66 -9.61 -2.34
C LYS A 122 -5.17 -8.16 -2.21
N ILE A 123 -4.31 -7.17 -2.45
CA ILE A 123 -4.69 -5.74 -2.45
C ILE A 123 -5.65 -5.48 -3.62
N GLN A 124 -5.34 -5.99 -4.81
CA GLN A 124 -6.19 -5.88 -6.00
C GLN A 124 -7.57 -6.50 -5.77
N GLU A 125 -7.62 -7.72 -5.24
CA GLU A 125 -8.88 -8.40 -4.91
C GLU A 125 -9.73 -7.58 -3.93
N MET A 126 -9.11 -7.09 -2.85
CA MET A 126 -9.79 -6.27 -1.85
C MET A 126 -10.27 -4.95 -2.44
N ALA A 127 -9.44 -4.26 -3.21
CA ALA A 127 -9.73 -2.99 -3.87
C ALA A 127 -10.93 -3.10 -4.82
N ASN A 128 -10.95 -4.17 -5.63
CA ASN A 128 -12.07 -4.50 -6.51
C ASN A 128 -13.36 -4.75 -5.72
N PHE A 129 -13.27 -5.48 -4.60
CA PHE A 129 -14.42 -5.79 -3.77
C PHE A 129 -15.06 -4.55 -3.13
N ILE A 130 -14.26 -3.55 -2.75
CA ILE A 130 -14.75 -2.29 -2.15
C ILE A 130 -14.95 -1.16 -3.17
N GLU A 131 -14.80 -1.45 -4.47
CA GLU A 131 -14.94 -0.50 -5.57
C GLU A 131 -14.04 0.75 -5.45
N VAL A 132 -12.76 0.54 -5.09
CA VAL A 132 -11.74 1.59 -5.06
C VAL A 132 -10.62 1.22 -6.03
N ASP A 133 -10.26 2.11 -6.95
CA ASP A 133 -9.26 1.82 -7.99
C ASP A 133 -7.85 1.71 -7.37
N PHE A 134 -7.27 0.52 -7.41
CA PHE A 134 -5.87 0.32 -7.10
C PHE A 134 -5.00 0.68 -8.31
N LEU A 135 -4.13 1.69 -8.17
CA LEU A 135 -3.33 2.21 -9.28
C LEU A 135 -1.99 1.50 -9.43
N GLN A 136 -1.26 1.36 -8.32
CA GLN A 136 0.09 0.80 -8.33
C GLN A 136 0.58 0.45 -6.91
N HIS A 137 1.45 -0.56 -6.82
CA HIS A 137 2.27 -0.88 -5.65
C HIS A 137 3.76 -0.70 -6.01
N PHE A 138 4.45 0.18 -5.29
CA PHE A 138 5.85 0.49 -5.51
C PHE A 138 6.75 -0.13 -4.44
N THR A 139 7.92 -0.61 -4.87
CA THR A 139 9.06 -0.92 -3.99
C THR A 139 10.12 0.15 -4.20
N ILE A 140 10.56 0.81 -3.14
CA ILE A 140 11.55 1.90 -3.16
C ILE A 140 12.87 1.39 -2.59
N GLY A 141 13.96 1.66 -3.32
CA GLY A 141 15.33 1.34 -2.91
C GLY A 141 16.29 2.50 -3.18
N ASN A 142 17.60 2.25 -3.00
CA ASN A 142 18.64 3.29 -3.04
C ASN A 142 18.79 3.95 -4.42
N ASP A 143 18.54 3.19 -5.49
CA ASP A 143 18.76 3.61 -6.88
C ASP A 143 17.45 3.87 -7.63
N GLY A 144 16.34 4.07 -6.90
CA GLY A 144 15.03 4.39 -7.47
C GLY A 144 13.92 3.47 -6.97
N TYR A 145 12.97 3.16 -7.84
CA TYR A 145 11.81 2.35 -7.50
C TYR A 145 11.49 1.31 -8.57
N ASP A 146 10.74 0.29 -8.18
CA ASP A 146 10.11 -0.69 -9.07
C ASP A 146 8.64 -0.89 -8.68
N THR A 147 7.93 -1.73 -9.43
CA THR A 147 6.50 -2.00 -9.24
C THR A 147 6.24 -3.47 -8.96
N CYS A 148 5.32 -3.76 -8.03
CA CYS A 148 4.97 -5.13 -7.63
C CYS A 148 3.83 -5.72 -8.47
N ILE A 149 3.72 -5.33 -9.75
CA ILE A 149 2.66 -5.86 -10.62
C ILE A 149 3.07 -7.22 -11.15
N ASP A 150 2.16 -8.17 -11.00
CA ASP A 150 2.17 -9.40 -11.76
C ASP A 150 1.85 -9.10 -13.23
N ASN A 151 2.88 -9.13 -14.09
CA ASN A 151 2.70 -8.99 -15.53
C ASN A 151 2.10 -10.26 -16.19
N GLY A 152 1.73 -11.28 -15.41
CA GLY A 152 1.16 -12.52 -15.91
C GLY A 152 2.16 -13.43 -16.61
N GLU A 153 3.47 -13.14 -16.52
CA GLU A 153 4.52 -13.94 -17.17
C GLU A 153 5.08 -15.08 -16.30
N ASP A 154 4.67 -15.20 -15.04
CA ASP A 154 5.20 -16.23 -14.11
C ASP A 154 4.17 -17.29 -13.69
N ASP A 155 3.23 -17.65 -14.57
CA ASP A 155 2.25 -18.73 -14.34
C ASP A 155 2.84 -20.17 -14.41
N ASP A 156 4.15 -20.33 -14.60
CA ASP A 156 4.76 -21.66 -14.80
C ASP A 156 5.70 -22.15 -13.67
N ILE A 157 5.86 -21.43 -12.56
CA ILE A 157 6.71 -21.91 -11.45
C ILE A 157 5.93 -22.85 -10.49
N PHE A 158 4.59 -22.79 -10.45
CA PHE A 158 3.78 -23.61 -9.53
C PHE A 158 3.16 -24.88 -10.12
N LYS A 159 3.42 -25.24 -11.39
CA LYS A 159 2.91 -26.49 -12.00
C LYS A 159 3.70 -27.76 -11.67
N LYS A 160 4.68 -27.71 -10.77
CA LYS A 160 5.31 -28.91 -10.21
C LYS A 160 5.16 -28.90 -8.70
N ASN A 161 4.02 -29.38 -8.24
CA ASN A 161 3.88 -30.37 -7.17
C ASN A 161 2.38 -30.64 -7.05
N GLY A 162 1.91 -31.57 -7.89
CA GLY A 162 0.62 -32.19 -7.67
C GLY A 162 0.70 -33.03 -6.40
N GLU A 163 -0.23 -32.80 -5.50
CA GLU A 163 -0.93 -33.85 -4.76
C GLU A 163 -2.30 -33.26 -4.38
N GLU A 164 -3.33 -33.96 -4.81
CA GLU A 164 -4.74 -33.66 -4.59
C GLU A 164 -5.06 -33.91 -3.11
N ASP A 165 -5.45 -32.88 -2.37
CA ASP A 165 -6.22 -33.05 -1.14
C ASP A 165 -7.65 -32.56 -1.41
N GLU A 166 -8.46 -33.48 -1.93
CA GLU A 166 -9.91 -33.45 -1.79
C GLU A 166 -10.25 -33.60 -0.29
N ASP A 167 -10.40 -32.49 0.43
CA ASP A 167 -11.35 -32.35 1.56
C ASP A 167 -11.21 -30.97 2.24
N TYR A 168 -11.93 -29.96 1.73
CA TYR A 168 -12.28 -28.80 2.55
C TYR A 168 -13.61 -28.18 2.11
N MET A 169 -14.69 -28.59 2.78
CA MET A 169 -15.98 -27.88 2.77
C MET A 169 -16.09 -27.03 4.04
N PRO A 170 -16.14 -25.69 3.95
CA PRO A 170 -16.69 -24.87 5.01
C PRO A 170 -18.14 -24.53 4.68
N PHE A 171 -19.06 -25.21 5.37
CA PHE A 171 -20.49 -24.86 5.56
C PHE A 171 -21.48 -25.14 4.41
N ASN A 172 -22.07 -26.35 4.40
CA ASN A 172 -23.49 -26.61 4.74
C ASN A 172 -23.81 -28.11 4.67
#